data_AF-A0A2R6BZP4-F1
#
_entry.id   AF-A0A2R6BZP4-F1
#
_cell.length_a   1.000
_cell.length_b   1.000
_cell.length_c   1.000
_cell.angle_alpha   90.00
_cell.angle_beta   90.00
_cell.angle_gamma   90.00
#
_symmetry.space_group_name_H-M   'P 1'
#
loop_
_entity.id
_entity.type
_entity.pdbx_description
1 polymer ?
#
loop_
_entity_poly.entity_id
_entity_poly.type
_entity_poly.pdbx_seq_one_letter_code
_entity_poly.pdbx_strand_id
1 'polypeptide(L)'
;MIARTQPIIATHTCGCTAQRVHSAGGGEGDPPPTAAVALNTPSDTTLAHTLPHGVGVHHGGLTPTNRELVHRLYRARGIHTLCTAYTLTQGVNLPARHLILTGLRGPRGEPLDPTTFHQLAGRAGRPGLDSHGVVHIILTSDEDEKLAATLTATPAAPLRSRLGEQSPRFYERLAAQLIARGNNTPRRIAQALRHTYYSEAGGPREWAALARHMRRAVDTLIARGAIRVKTRSPNAAQKSGEHNHSDGKTKRSLDEEYEFTSPWWREAAKRGLSTQEAKLAEAVVSSSRIDRFIWILGFEHLCAWAVG
;
A
#
# COMPACT_ATOMS: atom_id res chain seq x y z
N MET A 1 -9.45 33.58 34.00
CA MET A 1 -8.71 34.37 32.99
C MET A 1 -8.56 33.52 31.74
N ILE A 2 -9.35 33.80 30.71
CA ILE A 2 -9.29 33.14 29.41
C ILE A 2 -8.23 33.87 28.59
N ALA A 3 -7.04 33.28 28.44
CA ALA A 3 -6.01 33.80 27.55
C ALA A 3 -6.43 33.49 26.09
N ARG A 4 -6.93 34.51 25.40
CA ARG A 4 -7.16 34.48 23.95
C ARG A 4 -5.81 34.59 23.25
N THR A 5 -5.24 33.47 22.81
CA THR A 5 -4.22 33.46 21.76
C THR A 5 -4.92 33.36 20.42
N GLN A 6 -4.84 34.42 19.61
CA GLN A 6 -5.34 34.37 18.23
C GLN A 6 -4.43 33.44 17.41
N PRO A 7 -4.99 32.54 16.58
CA PRO A 7 -4.18 31.76 15.66
C PRO A 7 -3.60 32.68 14.58
N ILE A 8 -2.27 32.71 14.49
CA ILE A 8 -1.54 33.40 13.43
C ILE A 8 -1.66 32.55 12.16
N ILE A 9 -2.30 33.12 11.15
CA ILE A 9 -2.47 32.51 9.83
C ILE A 9 -1.24 32.88 8.98
N ALA A 10 -0.28 31.96 8.85
CA ALA A 10 0.77 32.10 7.84
C ALA A 10 0.34 31.36 6.57
N THR A 11 0.26 32.09 5.47
CA THR A 11 -0.10 31.57 4.15
C THR A 11 1.15 31.51 3.29
N HIS A 12 1.49 30.33 2.80
CA HIS A 12 2.47 30.14 1.74
C HIS A 12 1.72 29.66 0.49
N THR A 13 1.62 30.51 -0.53
CA THR A 13 1.07 30.14 -1.84
C THR A 13 2.19 30.16 -2.88
N CYS A 14 2.22 29.08 -3.66
CA CYS A 14 2.80 29.08 -4.99
C CYS A 14 2.15 30.23 -5.80
N GLY A 15 2.89 31.31 -6.06
CA GLY A 15 2.64 32.31 -7.10
C GLY A 15 1.35 33.14 -7.08
N CYS A 16 0.64 33.37 -5.96
CA CYS A 16 -0.58 34.20 -5.91
C CYS A 16 -0.64 35.08 -4.65
N THR A 17 -0.84 36.39 -4.84
CA THR A 17 -0.84 37.47 -3.84
C THR A 17 -1.81 37.21 -2.67
N ALA A 18 -1.30 37.22 -1.44
CA ALA A 18 -2.06 37.07 -0.21
C ALA A 18 -2.85 38.36 0.11
N GLN A 19 -4.18 38.25 0.26
CA GLN A 19 -5.03 39.33 0.75
C GLN A 19 -5.77 38.90 2.02
N ARG A 20 -5.80 39.80 3.02
CA ARG A 20 -6.56 39.65 4.27
C ARG A 20 -8.04 39.59 3.96
N VAL A 21 -8.72 38.51 4.35
CA VAL A 21 -10.17 38.37 4.22
C VAL A 21 -10.83 38.82 5.53
N HIS A 22 -11.60 39.91 5.48
CA HIS A 22 -12.56 40.26 6.51
C HIS A 22 -13.83 39.40 6.37
N SER A 23 -14.42 39.03 7.50
CA SER A 23 -15.63 38.19 7.59
C SER A 23 -16.82 38.81 6.84
N ALA A 24 -17.32 38.12 5.81
CA ALA A 24 -18.61 38.40 5.18
C ALA A 24 -19.61 37.31 5.56
N GLY A 25 -20.79 37.72 6.06
CA GLY A 25 -21.88 36.83 6.45
C GLY A 25 -22.49 36.10 5.24
N GLY A 26 -22.78 34.81 5.43
CA GLY A 26 -23.44 33.95 4.44
C GLY A 26 -24.76 33.42 4.99
N GLY A 27 -25.83 33.56 4.21
CA GLY A 27 -27.19 33.14 4.54
C GLY A 27 -27.39 31.62 4.58
N GLU A 28 -28.38 31.22 5.36
CA GLU A 28 -28.84 29.84 5.56
C GLU A 28 -29.48 29.29 4.29
N GLY A 29 -28.97 28.14 3.81
CA GLY A 29 -29.63 27.30 2.81
C GLY A 29 -30.29 26.10 3.49
N ASP A 30 -31.41 25.64 2.94
CA ASP A 30 -32.25 24.56 3.47
C ASP A 30 -31.47 23.26 3.78
N PRO A 31 -31.84 22.53 4.85
CA PRO A 31 -31.15 21.32 5.24
C PRO A 31 -31.36 20.19 4.21
N PRO A 32 -30.32 19.39 3.95
CA PRO A 32 -30.40 18.26 3.02
C PRO A 32 -31.37 17.18 3.54
N PRO A 33 -31.98 16.39 2.63
CA PRO A 33 -32.93 15.34 3.00
C PRO A 33 -32.27 14.31 3.92
N THR A 34 -32.96 13.97 5.00
CA THR A 34 -32.55 13.04 6.06
C THR A 34 -32.35 11.64 5.48
N ALA A 35 -31.12 11.31 5.07
CA ALA A 35 -30.77 9.97 4.66
C ALA A 35 -30.75 9.05 5.89
N ALA A 36 -31.45 7.91 5.83
CA ALA A 36 -31.43 6.91 6.90
C ALA A 36 -30.00 6.35 7.05
N VAL A 37 -29.37 6.62 8.20
CA VAL A 37 -28.04 6.10 8.57
C VAL A 37 -28.22 4.76 9.27
N ALA A 38 -27.46 3.74 8.87
CA ALA A 38 -27.47 2.45 9.56
C ALA A 38 -26.60 2.54 10.82
N LEU A 39 -27.22 2.55 12.01
CA LEU A 39 -26.54 2.73 13.29
C LEU A 39 -25.99 1.39 13.82
N ASN A 40 -24.76 1.04 13.48
CA ASN A 40 -24.12 -0.20 13.93
C ASN A 40 -22.84 0.05 14.74
N THR A 41 -22.29 1.27 14.69
CA THR A 41 -21.05 1.66 15.35
C THR A 41 -21.17 3.06 15.97
N PRO A 42 -20.31 3.43 16.96
CA PRO A 42 -20.26 4.80 17.48
C PRO A 42 -19.95 5.85 16.41
N SER A 43 -19.27 5.48 15.34
CA SER A 43 -19.03 6.37 14.21
C SER A 43 -20.29 6.65 13.40
N ASP A 44 -21.23 5.70 13.36
CA ASP A 44 -22.51 5.86 12.69
C ASP A 44 -23.44 6.81 13.47
N THR A 45 -23.34 6.85 14.81
CA THR A 45 -24.10 7.82 15.61
C THR A 45 -23.61 9.23 15.39
N THR A 46 -22.29 9.46 15.34
CA THR A 46 -21.72 10.77 14.94
C THR A 46 -22.23 11.19 13.55
N LEU A 47 -22.29 10.25 12.60
CA LEU A 47 -22.77 10.53 11.25
C LEU A 47 -24.25 10.93 11.26
N ALA A 48 -25.11 10.22 12.01
CA ALA A 48 -26.53 10.56 12.14
C ALA A 48 -26.76 11.95 12.75
N HIS A 49 -25.91 12.39 13.67
CA HIS A 49 -26.00 13.74 14.24
C HIS A 49 -25.46 14.84 13.32
N THR A 50 -24.48 14.55 12.46
CA THR A 50 -23.77 15.57 11.67
C THR A 50 -24.36 15.79 10.28
N LEU A 51 -24.90 14.74 9.65
CA LEU A 51 -25.49 14.82 8.30
C LEU A 51 -26.64 15.82 8.16
N PRO A 52 -27.59 15.95 9.11
CA PRO A 52 -28.65 16.95 9.03
C PRO A 52 -28.12 18.39 8.96
N HIS A 53 -26.91 18.63 9.45
CA HIS A 53 -26.23 19.93 9.41
C HIS A 53 -25.29 20.07 8.20
N GLY A 54 -25.39 19.20 7.20
CA GLY A 54 -24.54 19.27 6.00
C GLY A 54 -23.08 18.87 6.24
N VAL A 55 -22.78 18.18 7.34
CA VAL A 55 -21.43 17.73 7.72
C VAL A 55 -21.35 16.21 7.64
N GLY A 56 -20.46 15.70 6.79
CA GLY A 56 -20.12 14.28 6.74
C GLY A 56 -18.83 13.96 7.48
N VAL A 57 -18.71 12.73 7.95
CA VAL A 57 -17.46 12.17 8.50
C VAL A 57 -17.02 10.99 7.65
N HIS A 58 -15.72 10.83 7.41
CA HIS A 58 -15.17 9.71 6.64
C HIS A 58 -13.87 9.16 7.24
N HIS A 59 -13.90 7.91 7.70
CA HIS A 59 -12.74 7.13 8.10
C HIS A 59 -13.00 5.62 7.91
N GLY A 60 -11.97 4.79 8.10
CA GLY A 60 -12.05 3.33 7.88
C GLY A 60 -12.91 2.55 8.86
N GLY A 61 -13.48 3.20 9.88
CA GLY A 61 -14.37 2.57 10.87
C GLY A 61 -15.86 2.67 10.51
N LEU A 62 -16.21 3.37 9.42
CA LEU A 62 -17.58 3.38 8.90
C LEU A 62 -17.90 2.06 8.21
N THR A 63 -19.16 1.63 8.34
CA THR A 63 -19.66 0.51 7.54
C THR A 63 -19.57 0.83 6.04
N PRO A 64 -19.39 -0.18 5.15
CA PRO A 64 -19.36 0.04 3.71
C PRO A 64 -20.58 0.82 3.19
N THR A 65 -21.76 0.52 3.75
CA THR A 65 -23.04 1.19 3.43
C THR A 65 -23.00 2.68 3.78
N ASN A 66 -22.57 3.04 4.99
CA ASN A 66 -22.53 4.44 5.41
C ASN A 66 -21.43 5.22 4.69
N ARG A 67 -20.30 4.57 4.39
CA ARG A 67 -19.24 5.16 3.56
C ARG A 67 -19.76 5.53 2.16
N GLU A 68 -20.51 4.64 1.52
CA GLU A 68 -21.13 4.92 0.21
C GLU A 68 -22.18 6.03 0.31
N LEU A 69 -22.97 6.06 1.39
CA LEU A 69 -23.93 7.13 1.64
C LEU A 69 -23.22 8.50 1.69
N VAL A 70 -22.15 8.63 2.47
CA VAL A 70 -21.36 9.87 2.57
C VAL A 70 -20.79 10.28 1.22
N HIS A 71 -20.26 9.34 0.44
CA HIS A 71 -19.74 9.63 -0.89
C HIS A 71 -20.81 10.16 -1.83
N ARG A 72 -21.99 9.52 -1.82
CA ARG A 72 -23.14 9.93 -2.64
C ARG A 72 -23.62 11.33 -2.24
N LEU A 73 -23.80 11.58 -0.94
CA LEU A 73 -24.21 12.90 -0.44
C LEU A 73 -23.19 13.98 -0.78
N TYR A 74 -21.89 13.68 -0.68
CA TYR A 74 -20.83 14.62 -1.07
C TYR A 74 -20.90 14.99 -2.55
N ARG A 75 -20.99 14.00 -3.44
CA ARG A 75 -21.07 14.22 -4.90
C ARG A 75 -22.35 14.96 -5.30
N ALA A 76 -23.46 14.65 -4.64
CA ALA A 76 -24.74 15.33 -4.82
C ALA A 76 -24.79 16.73 -4.17
N ARG A 77 -23.72 17.15 -3.48
CA ARG A 77 -23.67 18.39 -2.69
C ARG A 77 -24.74 18.47 -1.59
N GLY A 78 -25.25 17.32 -1.14
CA GLY A 78 -26.10 17.20 0.03
C GLY A 78 -25.34 17.37 1.35
N ILE A 79 -24.00 17.36 1.31
CA ILE A 79 -23.16 17.86 2.40
C ILE A 79 -22.17 18.87 1.83
N HIS A 80 -21.92 19.93 2.58
CA HIS A 80 -20.97 20.98 2.20
C HIS A 80 -19.60 20.79 2.85
N THR A 81 -19.53 20.07 3.98
CA THR A 81 -18.30 19.82 4.73
C THR A 81 -18.07 18.32 4.90
N LEU A 82 -16.85 17.86 4.67
CA LEU A 82 -16.43 16.48 4.90
C LEU A 82 -15.20 16.45 5.81
N CYS A 83 -15.36 15.90 7.01
CA CYS A 83 -14.29 15.68 7.96
C CYS A 83 -13.66 14.32 7.72
N THR A 84 -12.33 14.27 7.58
CA THR A 84 -11.64 13.02 7.30
C THR A 84 -10.23 12.95 7.89
N ALA A 85 -9.75 11.73 8.12
CA ALA A 85 -8.34 11.49 8.41
C ALA A 85 -7.50 11.70 7.15
N TYR A 86 -6.25 12.16 7.32
CA TYR A 86 -5.34 12.38 6.19
C TYR A 86 -5.06 11.10 5.36
N THR A 87 -5.32 9.91 5.92
CA THR A 87 -5.23 8.61 5.22
C THR A 87 -6.30 8.43 4.14
N LEU A 88 -7.38 9.23 4.13
CA LEU A 88 -8.39 9.20 3.06
C LEU A 88 -7.84 9.67 1.70
N THR A 89 -6.70 10.34 1.68
CA THR A 89 -6.04 10.74 0.43
C THR A 89 -5.77 9.58 -0.52
N GLN A 90 -5.75 8.34 -0.02
CA GLN A 90 -5.53 7.15 -0.83
C GLN A 90 -6.86 6.40 -1.07
N GLY A 91 -7.34 6.43 -2.32
CA GLY A 91 -8.35 5.48 -2.80
C GLY A 91 -9.76 6.02 -3.06
N VAL A 92 -10.07 7.28 -2.78
CA VAL A 92 -11.38 7.88 -3.14
C VAL A 92 -11.20 9.22 -3.83
N ASN A 93 -11.96 9.49 -4.90
CA ASN A 93 -11.95 10.79 -5.60
C ASN A 93 -13.06 11.72 -5.09
N LEU A 94 -12.75 12.50 -4.04
CA LEU A 94 -13.62 13.53 -3.46
C LEU A 94 -12.87 14.87 -3.42
N PRO A 95 -12.78 15.59 -4.56
CA PRO A 95 -12.12 16.90 -4.60
C PRO A 95 -13.02 17.96 -3.94
N ALA A 96 -12.39 18.89 -3.22
CA ALA A 96 -13.07 19.97 -2.50
C ALA A 96 -12.57 21.32 -3.01
N ARG A 97 -13.42 22.36 -3.05
CA ARG A 97 -12.96 23.72 -3.38
C ARG A 97 -11.90 24.22 -2.39
N HIS A 98 -12.14 23.94 -1.11
CA HIS A 98 -11.25 24.28 -0.01
C HIS A 98 -10.87 23.02 0.75
N LEU A 99 -9.59 22.93 1.12
CA LEU A 99 -9.07 21.95 2.06
C LEU A 99 -8.63 22.67 3.33
N ILE A 100 -8.96 22.13 4.50
CA ILE A 100 -8.50 22.65 5.79
C ILE A 100 -7.67 21.57 6.47
N LEU A 101 -6.40 21.87 6.70
CA LEU A 101 -5.49 21.04 7.50
C LEU A 101 -5.50 21.57 8.93
N THR A 102 -6.08 20.80 9.85
CA THR A 102 -6.15 21.16 11.28
C THR A 102 -4.82 20.97 12.01
N GLY A 103 -3.82 20.38 11.35
CA GLY A 103 -2.46 20.22 11.84
C GLY A 103 -1.58 19.58 10.77
N LEU A 104 -0.26 19.65 10.99
CA LEU A 104 0.78 19.12 10.07
C LEU A 104 1.49 17.89 10.64
N ARG A 105 0.87 17.22 11.60
CA ARG A 105 1.42 16.06 12.29
C ARG A 105 0.44 14.90 12.26
N GLY A 106 0.98 13.70 12.18
CA GLY A 106 0.25 12.45 12.26
C GLY A 106 -0.20 12.12 13.69
N PRO A 107 -0.90 10.98 13.88
CA PRO A 107 -1.50 10.59 15.14
C PRO A 107 -0.47 10.28 16.24
N ARG A 108 0.79 10.01 15.87
CA ARG A 108 1.89 9.79 16.82
C ARG A 108 2.75 11.05 17.00
N GLY A 109 2.30 12.19 16.48
CA GLY A 109 3.03 13.47 16.53
C GLY A 109 4.15 13.59 15.49
N GLU A 110 4.32 12.60 14.61
CA GLU A 110 5.29 12.67 13.53
C GLU A 110 4.92 13.76 12.52
N PRO A 111 5.88 14.57 12.03
CA PRO A 111 5.58 15.53 10.97
C PRO A 111 5.15 14.80 9.70
N LEU A 112 4.21 15.41 8.96
CA LEU A 112 3.87 14.93 7.62
C LEU A 112 5.11 14.97 6.72
N ASP A 113 5.22 14.01 5.79
CA ASP A 113 6.22 14.08 4.74
C ASP A 113 5.69 14.90 3.53
N PRO A 114 6.58 15.47 2.69
CA PRO A 114 6.18 16.28 1.54
C PRO A 114 5.22 15.56 0.59
N THR A 115 5.37 14.24 0.39
CA THR A 115 4.50 13.48 -0.52
C THR A 115 3.08 13.43 0.02
N THR A 116 2.92 13.13 1.32
CA THR A 116 1.60 13.13 1.97
C THR A 116 0.96 14.52 1.95
N PHE A 117 1.74 15.57 2.18
CA PHE A 117 1.26 16.94 2.07
C PHE A 117 0.74 17.26 0.65
N HIS A 118 1.51 16.95 -0.39
CA HIS A 118 1.09 17.19 -1.78
C HIS A 118 -0.10 16.33 -2.20
N GLN A 119 -0.22 15.10 -1.68
CA GLN A 119 -1.40 14.24 -1.88
C GLN A 119 -2.67 14.83 -1.24
N LEU A 120 -2.55 15.46 -0.08
CA LEU A 120 -3.63 16.21 0.56
C LEU A 120 -3.96 17.46 -0.26
N ALA A 121 -2.98 18.33 -0.48
CA ALA A 121 -3.13 19.60 -1.16
C ALA A 121 -3.73 19.45 -2.57
N GLY A 122 -3.37 18.39 -3.30
CA GLY A 122 -3.92 18.07 -4.62
C GLY A 122 -5.42 17.75 -4.64
N ARG A 123 -6.08 17.62 -3.48
CA ARG A 123 -7.54 17.50 -3.37
C ARG A 123 -8.26 18.84 -3.37
N ALA A 124 -7.54 19.94 -3.20
CA ALA A 124 -8.10 21.28 -3.28
C ALA A 124 -8.27 21.70 -4.74
N GLY A 125 -9.45 22.23 -5.06
CA GLY A 125 -9.88 22.58 -6.41
C GLY A 125 -10.60 21.44 -7.10
N ARG A 126 -11.78 21.74 -7.66
CA ARG A 126 -12.55 20.77 -8.46
C ARG A 126 -12.34 21.08 -9.95
N PRO A 127 -11.69 20.19 -10.72
CA PRO A 127 -11.48 20.40 -12.14
C PRO A 127 -12.80 20.65 -12.88
N GLY A 128 -12.84 21.72 -13.68
CA GLY A 128 -14.03 22.13 -14.46
C GLY A 128 -15.13 22.81 -13.63
N LEU A 129 -14.98 22.97 -12.32
CA LEU A 129 -15.96 23.63 -11.45
C LEU A 129 -15.42 24.87 -10.74
N ASP A 130 -14.16 24.84 -10.30
CA ASP A 130 -13.53 25.96 -9.60
C ASP A 130 -12.37 26.54 -10.43
N SER A 131 -12.17 27.86 -10.38
CA SER A 131 -11.03 28.55 -11.01
C SER A 131 -9.70 28.22 -10.35
N HIS A 132 -9.71 27.95 -9.04
CA HIS A 132 -8.55 27.57 -8.24
C HIS A 132 -9.01 26.81 -7.00
N GLY A 133 -8.11 26.00 -6.42
CA GLY A 133 -8.27 25.38 -5.11
C GLY A 133 -7.53 26.16 -4.02
N VAL A 134 -8.01 26.11 -2.78
CA VAL A 134 -7.35 26.75 -1.63
C VAL A 134 -7.10 25.73 -0.53
N VAL A 135 -5.86 25.71 -0.02
CA VAL A 135 -5.49 24.93 1.16
C VAL A 135 -5.28 25.89 2.32
N HIS A 136 -6.03 25.69 3.40
CA HIS A 136 -5.89 26.40 4.66
C HIS A 136 -5.14 25.51 5.64
N ILE A 137 -4.14 26.05 6.33
CA ILE A 137 -3.37 25.33 7.33
C ILE A 137 -3.53 26.06 8.66
N ILE A 138 -4.00 25.34 9.68
CA ILE A 138 -4.08 25.86 11.04
C ILE A 138 -2.71 25.63 11.70
N LEU A 139 -2.08 26.72 12.12
CA LEU A 139 -0.78 26.70 12.79
C LEU A 139 -0.98 26.96 14.27
N THR A 140 -0.38 26.11 15.10
CA THR A 140 -0.49 26.18 16.56
C THR A 140 0.82 26.55 17.24
N SER A 141 1.93 26.57 16.50
CA SER A 141 3.27 26.88 17.00
C SER A 141 4.18 27.41 15.89
N ASP A 142 5.25 28.10 16.27
CA ASP A 142 6.31 28.55 15.34
C ASP A 142 7.01 27.35 14.65
N GLU A 143 7.02 26.18 15.30
CA GLU A 143 7.53 24.95 14.69
C GLU A 143 6.64 24.47 13.55
N ASP A 144 5.32 24.56 13.71
CA ASP A 144 4.36 24.20 12.66
C ASP A 144 4.48 25.15 11.47
N GLU A 145 4.76 26.44 11.71
CA GLU A 145 4.98 27.42 10.64
C GLU A 145 6.22 27.06 9.80
N LYS A 146 7.34 26.73 10.45
CA LYS A 146 8.57 26.26 9.78
C LYS A 146 8.31 24.97 9.00
N LEU A 147 7.54 24.05 9.58
CA LEU A 147 7.14 22.80 8.92
C LEU A 147 6.29 23.08 7.69
N ALA A 148 5.29 23.97 7.78
CA ALA A 148 4.43 24.37 6.67
C ALA A 148 5.24 24.96 5.49
N ALA A 149 6.18 25.86 5.79
CA ALA A 149 7.07 26.44 4.80
C ALA A 149 7.93 25.36 4.12
N THR A 150 8.47 24.43 4.91
CA THR A 150 9.26 23.30 4.40
C THR A 150 8.44 22.40 3.49
N LEU A 151 7.24 22.00 3.91
CA LEU A 151 6.36 21.11 3.15
C LEU A 151 5.89 21.74 1.83
N THR A 152 5.64 23.05 1.84
CA THR A 152 5.20 23.78 0.64
C THR A 152 6.34 23.97 -0.36
N ALA A 153 7.55 24.25 0.12
CA ALA A 153 8.72 24.45 -0.73
C ALA A 153 9.33 23.14 -1.25
N THR A 154 9.16 22.04 -0.52
CA THR A 154 9.74 20.74 -0.88
C THR A 154 8.80 19.99 -1.83
N PRO A 155 9.26 19.59 -3.03
CA PRO A 155 8.44 18.77 -3.91
C PRO A 155 8.21 17.38 -3.30
N ALA A 156 7.20 16.66 -3.81
CA ALA A 156 6.98 15.26 -3.45
C ALA A 156 8.27 14.44 -3.63
N ALA A 157 8.52 13.51 -2.71
CA ALA A 157 9.77 12.75 -2.72
C ALA A 157 9.89 11.94 -4.02
N PRO A 158 11.09 11.85 -4.62
CA PRO A 158 11.31 11.04 -5.81
C PRO A 158 10.87 9.59 -5.57
N LEU A 159 10.27 8.99 -6.60
CA LEU A 159 9.86 7.58 -6.54
C LEU A 159 11.09 6.69 -6.34
N ARG A 160 11.10 5.95 -5.23
CA ARG A 160 12.13 4.96 -4.93
C ARG A 160 11.53 3.58 -4.84
N SER A 161 12.17 2.62 -5.48
CA SER A 161 11.77 1.22 -5.33
C SER A 161 12.16 0.72 -3.95
N ARG A 162 11.19 0.19 -3.20
CA ARG A 162 11.45 -0.49 -1.92
C ARG A 162 11.80 -1.97 -2.06
N LEU A 163 11.98 -2.48 -3.29
CA LEU A 163 12.21 -3.91 -3.53
C LEU A 163 13.44 -4.45 -2.79
N GLY A 164 14.48 -3.62 -2.59
CA GLY A 164 15.71 -4.00 -1.85
C GLY A 164 15.58 -3.99 -0.33
N GLU A 165 14.55 -3.35 0.23
CA GLU A 165 14.35 -3.15 1.67
C GLU A 165 13.26 -4.06 2.23
N GLN A 166 13.02 -5.20 1.57
CA GLN A 166 11.98 -6.14 1.94
C GLN A 166 12.47 -7.19 2.93
N SER A 167 11.52 -7.80 3.64
CA SER A 167 11.83 -8.89 4.57
C SER A 167 12.31 -10.16 3.83
N PRO A 168 13.08 -11.06 4.47
CA PRO A 168 13.44 -12.35 3.89
C PRO A 168 12.22 -13.15 3.39
N ARG A 169 11.10 -13.11 4.14
CA ARG A 169 9.84 -13.78 3.79
C ARG A 169 9.23 -13.23 2.50
N PHE A 170 9.36 -11.93 2.24
CA PHE A 170 8.93 -11.34 0.98
C PHE A 170 9.70 -11.94 -0.20
N TYR A 171 11.04 -12.03 -0.10
CA TYR A 171 11.86 -12.57 -1.18
C TYR A 171 11.61 -14.06 -1.43
N GLU A 172 11.36 -14.84 -0.37
CA GLU A 172 10.93 -16.24 -0.50
C GLU A 172 9.64 -16.37 -1.30
N ARG A 173 8.62 -15.58 -0.95
CA ARG A 173 7.34 -15.55 -1.67
C ARG A 173 7.53 -15.10 -3.12
N LEU A 174 8.33 -14.06 -3.36
CA LEU A 174 8.62 -13.56 -4.70
C LEU A 174 9.34 -14.63 -5.54
N ALA A 175 10.34 -15.31 -4.98
CA ALA A 175 11.05 -16.39 -5.66
C ALA A 175 10.09 -17.54 -6.03
N ALA A 176 9.24 -17.96 -5.10
CA ALA A 176 8.25 -19.00 -5.35
C ALA A 176 7.26 -18.58 -6.47
N GLN A 177 6.77 -17.35 -6.45
CA GLN A 177 5.89 -16.80 -7.49
C GLN A 177 6.57 -16.77 -8.86
N LEU A 178 7.83 -16.34 -8.93
CA LEU A 178 8.59 -16.30 -10.18
C LEU A 178 8.77 -17.72 -10.76
N ILE A 179 9.13 -18.69 -9.93
CA ILE A 179 9.26 -20.10 -10.33
C ILE A 179 7.92 -20.66 -10.82
N ALA A 180 6.82 -20.37 -10.11
CA ALA A 180 5.47 -20.81 -10.49
C ALA A 180 4.99 -20.22 -11.82
N ARG A 181 5.51 -19.05 -12.21
CA ARG A 181 5.26 -18.40 -13.51
C ARG A 181 6.21 -18.87 -14.63
N GLY A 182 7.06 -19.88 -14.38
CA GLY A 182 7.97 -20.45 -15.38
C GLY A 182 9.38 -19.85 -15.38
N ASN A 183 9.69 -18.92 -14.46
CA ASN A 183 11.06 -18.45 -14.24
C ASN A 183 11.79 -19.41 -13.30
N ASN A 184 11.95 -20.65 -13.76
CA ASN A 184 12.40 -21.77 -12.94
C ASN A 184 13.92 -21.99 -13.00
N THR A 185 14.72 -21.04 -13.49
CA THR A 185 16.19 -21.11 -13.44
C THR A 185 16.75 -19.82 -12.85
N PRO A 186 17.95 -19.83 -12.24
CA PRO A 186 18.61 -18.60 -11.79
C PRO A 186 18.66 -17.51 -12.86
N ARG A 187 18.97 -17.90 -14.10
CA ARG A 187 19.02 -16.99 -15.25
C ARG A 187 17.67 -16.35 -15.54
N ARG A 188 16.58 -17.12 -15.55
CA ARG A 188 15.23 -16.60 -15.80
C ARG A 188 14.74 -15.73 -14.64
N ILE A 189 15.02 -16.11 -13.39
CA ILE A 189 14.72 -15.27 -12.22
C ILE A 189 15.44 -13.93 -12.33
N ALA A 190 16.74 -13.94 -12.63
CA ALA A 190 17.51 -12.73 -12.85
C ALA A 190 16.95 -11.89 -14.01
N GLN A 191 16.60 -12.51 -15.14
CA GLN A 191 16.00 -11.81 -16.27
C GLN A 191 14.67 -11.15 -15.90
N ALA A 192 13.78 -11.84 -15.20
CA ALA A 192 12.53 -11.28 -14.73
C ALA A 192 12.74 -10.07 -13.80
N LEU A 193 13.73 -10.14 -12.91
CA LEU A 193 14.03 -9.05 -11.98
C LEU A 193 14.66 -7.84 -12.66
N ARG A 194 15.40 -8.02 -13.77
CA ARG A 194 15.98 -6.89 -14.52
C ARG A 194 14.91 -5.92 -15.00
N HIS A 195 13.71 -6.40 -15.32
CA HIS A 195 12.59 -5.56 -15.76
C HIS A 195 11.84 -4.86 -14.61
N THR A 196 12.37 -4.88 -13.39
CA THR A 196 11.76 -4.17 -12.24
C THR A 196 12.28 -2.74 -12.15
N TYR A 197 11.45 -1.80 -11.68
CA TYR A 197 11.88 -0.41 -11.42
C TYR A 197 13.10 -0.34 -10.49
N TYR A 198 13.25 -1.30 -9.55
CA TYR A 198 14.44 -1.38 -8.70
C TYR A 198 15.73 -1.58 -9.49
N SER A 199 15.68 -2.40 -10.55
CA SER A 199 16.85 -2.75 -11.34
C SER A 199 17.14 -1.71 -12.42
N GLU A 200 16.10 -1.07 -12.95
CA GLU A 200 16.24 0.04 -13.90
C GLU A 200 16.74 1.33 -13.20
N ALA A 201 16.25 1.62 -11.99
CA ALA A 201 16.65 2.81 -11.23
C ALA A 201 17.91 2.59 -10.36
N GLY A 202 18.33 1.34 -10.15
CA GLY A 202 19.44 0.97 -9.27
C GLY A 202 20.75 0.74 -10.03
N GLY A 203 21.88 0.80 -9.31
CA GLY A 203 23.20 0.51 -9.85
C GLY A 203 23.65 -0.95 -9.67
N PRO A 204 24.90 -1.25 -10.05
CA PRO A 204 25.47 -2.60 -9.91
C PRO A 204 25.48 -3.13 -8.46
N ARG A 205 25.57 -2.24 -7.47
CA ARG A 205 25.59 -2.60 -6.05
C ARG A 205 24.22 -3.06 -5.56
N GLU A 206 23.18 -2.31 -5.91
CA GLU A 206 21.78 -2.60 -5.63
C GLU A 206 21.36 -3.92 -6.28
N TRP A 207 21.78 -4.13 -7.53
CA TRP A 207 21.58 -5.39 -8.24
C TRP A 207 22.25 -6.57 -7.53
N ALA A 208 23.52 -6.42 -7.12
CA ALA A 208 24.23 -7.45 -6.38
C ALA A 208 23.55 -7.77 -5.03
N ALA A 209 22.98 -6.77 -4.35
CA ALA A 209 22.22 -6.97 -3.12
C ALA A 209 20.94 -7.77 -3.38
N LEU A 210 20.13 -7.38 -4.38
CA LEU A 210 18.91 -8.10 -4.75
C LEU A 210 19.21 -9.54 -5.16
N ALA A 211 20.25 -9.77 -5.97
CA ALA A 211 20.67 -11.11 -6.36
C ALA A 211 21.04 -11.98 -5.15
N ARG A 212 21.68 -11.41 -4.12
CA ARG A 212 21.94 -12.13 -2.85
C ARG A 212 20.66 -12.47 -2.10
N HIS A 213 19.72 -11.53 -2.01
CA HIS A 213 18.41 -11.78 -1.37
C HIS A 213 17.65 -12.92 -2.06
N MET A 214 17.62 -12.90 -3.39
CA MET A 214 16.92 -13.92 -4.19
C MET A 214 17.60 -15.28 -4.12
N ARG A 215 18.94 -15.33 -4.10
CA ARG A 215 19.67 -16.59 -3.89
C ARG A 215 19.34 -17.19 -2.52
N ARG A 216 19.40 -16.39 -1.45
CA ARG A 216 19.02 -16.84 -0.11
C ARG A 216 17.58 -17.32 -0.06
N ALA A 217 16.66 -16.62 -0.72
CA ALA A 217 15.26 -17.02 -0.81
C ALA A 217 15.09 -18.41 -1.45
N VAL A 218 15.77 -18.67 -2.58
CA VAL A 218 15.78 -19.98 -3.24
C VAL A 218 16.39 -21.05 -2.33
N ASP A 219 17.51 -20.75 -1.66
CA ASP A 219 18.15 -21.67 -0.71
C ASP A 219 17.18 -22.07 0.41
N THR A 220 16.44 -21.09 0.95
CA THR A 220 15.45 -21.37 1.98
C THR A 220 14.26 -22.19 1.44
N LEU A 221 13.81 -21.93 0.21
CA LEU A 221 12.75 -22.74 -0.42
C LEU A 221 13.18 -24.20 -0.59
N ILE A 222 14.44 -24.44 -0.98
CA ILE A 222 15.02 -25.79 -1.08
C ILE A 222 15.10 -26.43 0.31
N ALA A 223 15.65 -25.72 1.30
CA ALA A 223 15.80 -26.23 2.66
C ALA A 223 14.46 -26.59 3.33
N ARG A 224 13.37 -25.92 2.95
CA ARG A 224 12.01 -26.25 3.42
C ARG A 224 11.33 -27.37 2.64
N GLY A 225 11.96 -27.88 1.59
CA GLY A 225 11.38 -28.89 0.72
C GLY A 225 10.24 -28.36 -0.14
N ALA A 226 10.14 -27.05 -0.37
CA ALA A 226 9.12 -26.45 -1.23
C ALA A 226 9.46 -26.64 -2.73
N ILE A 227 10.75 -26.54 -3.05
CA ILE A 227 11.29 -26.75 -4.38
C ILE A 227 12.52 -27.67 -4.30
N ARG A 228 12.86 -28.31 -5.41
CA ARG A 228 14.09 -29.08 -5.59
C ARG A 228 14.73 -28.74 -6.93
N VAL A 229 16.03 -28.98 -7.04
CA VAL A 229 16.74 -28.89 -8.32
C VAL A 229 16.46 -30.17 -9.10
N LYS A 230 16.00 -30.02 -10.34
CA LYS A 230 15.74 -31.13 -11.24
C LYS A 230 17.06 -31.79 -11.61
N THR A 231 17.29 -33.01 -11.16
CA THR A 231 18.48 -33.80 -11.51
C THR A 231 18.47 -34.04 -13.01
N ARG A 232 19.51 -33.61 -13.74
CA ARG A 232 19.69 -34.04 -15.14
C ARG A 232 19.89 -35.56 -15.14
N SER A 233 19.16 -36.30 -15.98
CA SER A 233 19.46 -37.70 -16.24
C SER A 233 20.95 -37.85 -16.62
N PRO A 234 21.65 -38.89 -16.14
CA PRO A 234 23.10 -39.03 -16.31
C PRO A 234 23.60 -39.13 -17.76
N ASN A 235 22.72 -39.22 -18.77
CA ASN A 235 23.10 -39.44 -20.17
C ASN A 235 23.66 -38.22 -20.91
N ALA A 236 23.84 -37.06 -20.27
CA ALA A 236 24.40 -35.85 -20.89
C ALA A 236 25.77 -35.43 -20.33
N ALA A 237 26.33 -36.16 -19.35
CA ALA A 237 27.56 -35.79 -18.64
C ALA A 237 28.83 -36.47 -19.19
N GLN A 238 28.78 -37.00 -20.41
CA GLN A 238 29.94 -37.59 -21.08
C GLN A 238 30.36 -36.71 -22.26
N LYS A 239 30.85 -35.50 -21.95
CA LYS A 239 31.76 -34.69 -22.79
C LYS A 239 32.08 -33.38 -22.06
N SER A 240 33.14 -33.44 -21.26
CA SER A 240 34.09 -32.36 -20.92
C SER A 240 34.59 -32.60 -19.49
N GLY A 241 35.57 -33.47 -19.36
CA GLY A 241 36.36 -33.55 -18.14
C GLY A 241 37.29 -32.35 -18.11
N GLU A 242 37.26 -31.59 -17.03
CA GLU A 242 38.41 -30.85 -16.54
C GLU A 242 38.24 -30.64 -15.03
N HIS A 243 39.16 -31.22 -14.28
CA HIS A 243 39.27 -31.07 -12.84
C HIS A 243 39.62 -29.62 -12.50
N ASN A 244 38.94 -29.03 -11.52
CA ASN A 244 39.52 -27.95 -10.73
C ASN A 244 39.09 -28.05 -9.26
N HIS A 245 40.10 -28.20 -8.42
CA HIS A 245 40.06 -28.09 -6.97
C HIS A 245 39.96 -26.60 -6.59
N SER A 246 38.90 -26.19 -5.89
CA SER A 246 38.91 -25.03 -4.96
C SER A 246 37.54 -24.85 -4.28
N ASP A 247 37.60 -24.73 -2.95
CA ASP A 247 36.65 -24.20 -1.97
C ASP A 247 35.17 -24.62 -2.01
N GLY A 248 34.75 -25.27 -0.91
CA GLY A 248 33.44 -25.88 -0.66
C GLY A 248 32.23 -24.94 -0.57
N LYS A 249 31.97 -24.16 -1.62
CA LYS A 249 30.64 -23.66 -1.98
C LYS A 249 30.40 -23.99 -3.43
N THR A 250 29.75 -25.12 -3.69
CA THR A 250 29.36 -25.58 -5.03
C THR A 250 28.70 -24.41 -5.78
N LYS A 251 29.41 -23.85 -6.77
CA LYS A 251 28.86 -22.80 -7.64
C LYS A 251 27.67 -23.42 -8.39
N ARG A 252 26.45 -23.01 -8.03
CA ARG A 252 25.24 -23.44 -8.74
C ARG A 252 25.26 -22.94 -10.17
N SER A 253 24.87 -23.82 -11.10
CA SER A 253 24.76 -23.47 -12.52
C SER A 253 23.65 -22.44 -12.71
N LEU A 254 23.84 -21.49 -13.63
CA LEU A 254 22.81 -20.49 -13.96
C LEU A 254 21.60 -21.10 -14.67
N ASP A 255 21.76 -22.32 -15.20
CA ASP A 255 20.76 -23.05 -15.98
C ASP A 255 20.21 -24.28 -15.23
N GLU A 256 20.44 -24.39 -13.92
CA GLU A 256 19.77 -25.40 -13.12
C GLU A 256 18.25 -25.12 -13.06
N GLU A 257 17.43 -26.15 -13.31
CA GLU A 257 15.97 -26.02 -13.27
C GLU A 257 15.44 -26.36 -11.87
N TYR A 258 14.60 -25.48 -11.34
CA TYR A 258 13.84 -25.68 -10.13
C TYR A 258 12.46 -26.27 -10.45
N GLU A 259 12.05 -27.25 -9.66
CA GLU A 259 10.69 -27.79 -9.69
C GLU A 259 10.09 -27.82 -8.29
N PHE A 260 8.79 -27.54 -8.20
CA PHE A 260 8.06 -27.71 -6.94
C PHE A 260 7.99 -29.19 -6.58
N THR A 261 8.19 -29.49 -5.30
CA THR A 261 8.15 -30.86 -4.77
C THR A 261 6.75 -31.45 -4.79
N SER A 262 5.71 -30.61 -4.71
CA SER A 262 4.31 -31.01 -4.82
C SER A 262 3.48 -30.00 -5.63
N PRO A 263 2.35 -30.42 -6.23
CA PRO A 263 1.38 -29.51 -6.85
C PRO A 263 0.86 -28.45 -5.88
N TRP A 264 0.80 -28.79 -4.58
CA TRP A 264 0.38 -27.90 -3.50
C TRP A 264 1.26 -26.66 -3.40
N TRP A 265 2.58 -26.85 -3.28
CA TRP A 265 3.52 -25.73 -3.21
C TRP A 265 3.44 -24.81 -4.44
N ARG A 266 3.20 -25.38 -5.61
CA ARG A 266 3.03 -24.62 -6.85
C ARG A 266 1.78 -23.74 -6.80
N GLU A 267 0.65 -24.27 -6.34
CA GLU A 267 -0.59 -23.49 -6.25
C GLU A 267 -0.52 -22.42 -5.15
N ALA A 268 0.04 -22.75 -3.98
CA ALA A 268 0.27 -21.79 -2.90
C ALA A 268 1.13 -20.60 -3.37
N ALA A 269 2.18 -20.89 -4.15
CA ALA A 269 3.03 -19.87 -4.76
C ALA A 269 2.25 -18.98 -5.75
N LYS A 270 1.43 -19.56 -6.64
CA LYS A 270 0.61 -18.79 -7.60
C LYS A 270 -0.36 -17.83 -6.90
N ARG A 271 -0.89 -18.22 -5.75
CA ARG A 271 -1.82 -17.42 -4.93
C ARG A 271 -1.10 -16.41 -4.02
N GLY A 272 0.23 -16.44 -3.94
CA GLY A 272 1.00 -15.52 -3.11
C GLY A 272 0.89 -15.77 -1.62
N LEU A 273 0.64 -17.02 -1.22
CA LEU A 273 0.77 -17.42 0.17
C LEU A 273 2.23 -17.31 0.61
N SER A 274 2.45 -17.04 1.89
CA SER A 274 3.76 -17.18 2.50
C SER A 274 4.17 -18.66 2.56
N THR A 275 5.47 -18.90 2.61
CA THR A 275 6.03 -20.25 2.77
C THR A 275 5.59 -20.93 4.05
N GLN A 276 5.29 -20.15 5.10
CA GLN A 276 4.79 -20.66 6.37
C GLN A 276 3.32 -21.10 6.28
N GLU A 277 2.46 -20.28 5.67
CA GLU A 277 1.05 -20.64 5.41
C GLU A 277 0.96 -21.87 4.50
N ALA A 278 1.78 -21.91 3.44
CA ALA A 278 1.83 -23.04 2.52
C ALA A 278 2.22 -24.34 3.24
N LYS A 279 3.20 -24.30 4.14
CA LYS A 279 3.63 -25.47 4.93
C LYS A 279 2.58 -25.91 5.95
N LEU A 280 1.93 -24.98 6.63
CA LEU A 280 0.84 -25.29 7.56
C LEU A 280 -0.32 -25.95 6.83
N ALA A 281 -0.70 -25.41 5.68
CA ALA A 281 -1.76 -25.98 4.87
C ALA A 281 -1.37 -27.35 4.28
N GLU A 282 -0.12 -27.58 3.91
CA GLU A 282 0.38 -28.91 3.51
C GLU A 282 0.25 -29.95 4.64
N ALA A 283 0.51 -29.56 5.89
CA ALA A 283 0.33 -30.45 7.04
C ALA A 283 -1.15 -30.80 7.27
N VAL A 284 -2.06 -29.85 7.05
CA VAL A 284 -3.52 -30.11 7.12
C VAL A 284 -3.97 -31.03 5.99
N VAL A 285 -3.54 -30.76 4.75
CA VAL A 285 -3.89 -31.58 3.58
C VAL A 285 -3.38 -33.01 3.72
N SER A 286 -2.13 -33.17 4.16
CA SER A 286 -1.51 -34.50 4.30
C SER A 286 -2.07 -35.31 5.47
N SER A 287 -2.52 -34.67 6.56
CA SER A 287 -3.15 -35.36 7.70
C SER A 287 -4.62 -35.73 7.46
N SER A 288 -5.32 -35.02 6.58
CA SER A 288 -6.79 -35.11 6.48
C SER A 288 -7.32 -35.94 5.29
N ARG A 289 -6.45 -36.60 4.49
CA ARG A 289 -6.83 -37.33 3.25
C ARG A 289 -7.80 -36.54 2.35
N ILE A 290 -7.59 -35.24 2.20
CA ILE A 290 -8.46 -34.37 1.40
C ILE A 290 -8.07 -34.51 -0.07
N ASP A 291 -8.89 -35.19 -0.86
CA ASP A 291 -8.63 -35.47 -2.29
C ASP A 291 -9.00 -34.28 -3.21
N ARG A 292 -9.89 -33.37 -2.76
CA ARG A 292 -10.31 -32.18 -3.52
C ARG A 292 -10.45 -30.94 -2.63
N PHE A 293 -9.74 -29.88 -2.98
CA PHE A 293 -9.89 -28.55 -2.38
C PHE A 293 -10.65 -27.63 -3.33
N ILE A 294 -11.82 -27.14 -2.92
CA ILE A 294 -12.51 -26.05 -3.61
C ILE A 294 -12.10 -24.74 -2.92
N TRP A 295 -11.47 -23.84 -3.66
CA TRP A 295 -11.19 -22.49 -3.19
C TRP A 295 -12.46 -21.65 -3.31
N ILE A 296 -13.09 -21.29 -2.19
CA ILE A 296 -14.09 -20.21 -2.17
C ILE A 296 -13.39 -18.95 -1.67
N LEU A 297 -13.27 -17.96 -2.56
CA LEU A 297 -12.72 -16.64 -2.25
C LEU A 297 -13.74 -15.89 -1.37
N GLY A 298 -13.49 -15.80 -0.08
CA GLY A 298 -14.06 -14.80 0.81
C GLY A 298 -12.99 -13.75 1.11
N PHE A 299 -13.30 -12.47 0.91
CA PHE A 299 -12.45 -11.37 1.37
C PHE A 299 -12.09 -11.58 2.86
N GLU A 300 -10.81 -11.47 3.16
CA GLU A 300 -10.20 -11.40 4.50
C GLU A 300 -10.03 -12.69 5.35
N HIS A 301 -10.56 -13.86 4.95
CA HIS A 301 -10.30 -15.11 5.68
C HIS A 301 -10.02 -16.32 4.76
N LEU A 302 -8.97 -17.08 5.09
CA LEU A 302 -8.63 -18.34 4.42
C LEU A 302 -9.50 -19.46 5.03
N CYS A 303 -10.62 -19.78 4.40
CA CYS A 303 -11.46 -20.91 4.79
C CYS A 303 -11.12 -22.14 3.94
N ALA A 304 -10.64 -23.19 4.59
CA ALA A 304 -10.50 -24.52 4.01
C ALA A 304 -11.74 -25.35 4.36
N TRP A 305 -12.40 -25.93 3.36
CA TRP A 305 -13.41 -26.96 3.57
C TRP A 305 -12.92 -28.28 2.97
N ALA A 306 -12.92 -29.32 3.80
CA ALA A 306 -12.82 -30.69 3.35
C ALA A 306 -14.21 -31.13 2.89
N VAL A 307 -14.36 -31.48 1.62
CA VAL A 307 -15.53 -32.26 1.19
C VAL A 307 -15.09 -33.71 1.21
N GLY A 308 -15.72 -34.51 2.08
CA GLY A 308 -15.54 -35.96 2.16
C GLY A 308 -16.16 -36.69 0.99
#